data_AF-A0A959B4K4-F1
#
_entry.id   AF-A0A959B4K4-F1
#
_cell.length_a   1.000
_cell.length_b   1.000
_cell.length_c   1.000
_cell.angle_alpha   90.00
_cell.angle_beta   90.00
_cell.angle_gamma   90.00
#
_symmetry.space_group_name_H-M   'P 1'
#
loop_
_entity.id
_entity.type
_entity.pdbx_description
1 polymer ?
#
loop_
_entity_poly.entity_id
_entity_poly.type
_entity_poly.pdbx_seq_one_letter_code
_entity_poly.pdbx_strand_id
1 'polypeptide(L)'
;YSDLRYNLGAKALLLRTYYDLEEYEALHSLTESFKQYLHRNKLMADLRRQGYYNLFMLTRRAAQLRSNLDYFSTDRSRKELQKLQESITRAGAIFNKGWLLEKVEELVEMLRS
;
A
#
# COMPACT_ATOMS: atom_id res chain seq x y z
N TYR A 1 15.86 22.34 -7.76
CA TYR A 1 15.36 21.77 -6.47
C TYR A 1 13.90 21.27 -6.56
N SER A 2 13.50 20.66 -7.68
CA SER A 2 12.12 20.24 -7.99
C SER A 2 11.97 18.72 -8.20
N ASP A 3 13.02 18.01 -8.61
CA ASP A 3 12.95 16.59 -9.02
C ASP A 3 12.50 15.63 -7.91
N LEU A 4 12.98 15.82 -6.68
CA LEU A 4 12.71 14.88 -5.59
C LEU A 4 11.24 14.86 -5.14
N ARG A 5 10.53 16.01 -5.18
CA ARG A 5 9.11 16.09 -4.78
C ARG A 5 8.20 15.56 -5.89
N TYR A 6 8.52 15.88 -7.14
CA TYR A 6 7.80 15.37 -8.32
C TYR A 6 7.86 13.83 -8.37
N ASN A 7 8.99 13.26 -7.95
CA ASN A 7 9.22 11.82 -7.96
C ASN A 7 8.33 11.05 -6.96
N LEU A 8 8.03 11.58 -5.77
CA LEU A 8 7.24 10.86 -4.76
C LEU A 8 5.76 10.78 -5.11
N GLY A 9 5.18 11.89 -5.56
CA GLY A 9 3.78 11.95 -6.00
C GLY A 9 3.54 11.03 -7.22
N ALA A 10 4.44 11.07 -8.21
CA ALA A 10 4.38 10.21 -9.38
C ALA A 10 4.48 8.72 -9.01
N LYS A 11 5.41 8.33 -8.13
CA LYS A 11 5.52 6.94 -7.66
C LYS A 11 4.29 6.50 -6.87
N ALA A 12 3.68 7.38 -6.07
CA ALA A 12 2.43 7.07 -5.36
C ALA A 12 1.24 6.94 -6.32
N LEU A 13 1.20 7.68 -7.43
CA LEU A 13 0.24 7.44 -8.49
C LEU A 13 0.48 6.08 -9.16
N LEU A 14 1.72 5.80 -9.57
CA LEU A 14 2.10 4.55 -10.21
C LEU A 14 1.79 3.33 -9.34
N LEU A 15 2.05 3.40 -8.03
CA LEU A 15 1.68 2.36 -7.06
C LEU A 15 0.19 2.03 -7.10
N ARG A 16 -0.66 3.06 -7.12
CA ARG A 16 -2.12 2.91 -7.15
C ARG A 16 -2.58 2.35 -8.49
N THR A 17 -1.99 2.83 -9.58
CA THR A 17 -2.25 2.29 -10.92
C THR A 17 -1.90 0.80 -11.01
N TYR A 18 -0.74 0.38 -10.51
CA TYR A 18 -0.40 -1.04 -10.47
C TYR A 18 -1.34 -1.86 -9.59
N TYR A 19 -1.84 -1.30 -8.49
CA TYR A 19 -2.84 -1.96 -7.67
C TYR A 19 -4.16 -2.14 -8.42
N ASP A 20 -4.65 -1.08 -9.07
CA ASP A 20 -5.94 -1.07 -9.78
C ASP A 20 -5.90 -1.98 -11.02
N LEU A 21 -4.76 -2.07 -11.70
CA LEU A 21 -4.52 -2.95 -12.85
C LEU A 21 -4.12 -4.38 -12.46
N GLU A 22 -4.02 -4.70 -11.16
CA GLU A 22 -3.57 -6.01 -10.67
C GLU A 22 -2.16 -6.41 -11.13
N GLU A 23 -1.30 -5.43 -11.40
CA GLU A 23 0.10 -5.60 -11.80
C GLU A 23 0.98 -5.91 -10.58
N TYR A 24 0.77 -7.08 -9.96
CA TYR A 24 1.34 -7.43 -8.67
C TYR A 24 2.88 -7.48 -8.65
N GLU A 25 3.51 -7.96 -9.72
CA GLU A 25 4.97 -8.01 -9.83
C GLU A 25 5.58 -6.60 -9.93
N ALA A 26 5.01 -5.76 -10.80
CA ALA A 26 5.46 -4.38 -10.96
C ALA A 26 5.27 -3.58 -9.66
N LEU A 27 4.13 -3.77 -8.99
CA LEU A 27 3.87 -3.21 -7.66
C LEU A 27 4.93 -3.65 -6.66
N HIS A 28 5.25 -4.95 -6.63
CA HIS A 28 6.26 -5.50 -5.74
C HIS A 28 7.63 -4.87 -5.99
N SER A 29 8.12 -4.85 -7.23
CA SER A 29 9.40 -4.23 -7.59
C SER A 29 9.45 -2.73 -7.25
N LEU A 30 8.35 -2.00 -7.49
CA LEU A 30 8.24 -0.60 -7.14
C LEU A 30 8.36 -0.41 -5.61
N THR A 31 7.67 -1.23 -4.82
CA THR A 31 7.69 -1.10 -3.36
C THR A 31 9.05 -1.42 -2.74
N GLU A 32 9.77 -2.43 -3.24
CA GLU A 32 11.12 -2.76 -2.78
C GLU A 32 12.12 -1.64 -3.11
N SER A 33 12.12 -1.18 -4.37
CA SER A 33 13.01 -0.08 -4.77
C SER A 33 12.70 1.21 -4.01
N PHE A 34 11.43 1.48 -3.74
CA PHE A 34 11.00 2.65 -2.96
C PHE A 34 11.42 2.58 -1.50
N LYS A 35 11.30 1.41 -0.86
CA LYS A 35 11.77 1.17 0.51
C LYS A 35 13.27 1.48 0.63
N GLN A 36 14.08 0.98 -0.31
CA GLN A 36 15.51 1.25 -0.35
C GLN A 36 15.82 2.73 -0.55
N TYR A 37 15.06 3.41 -1.40
CA TYR A 37 15.17 4.84 -1.60
C TYR A 37 14.86 5.65 -0.32
N LEU A 38 13.79 5.32 0.40
CA LEU A 38 13.44 5.99 1.67
C LEU A 38 14.50 5.77 2.75
N HIS A 39 15.09 4.58 2.82
CA HIS A 39 16.15 4.28 3.78
C HIS A 39 17.39 5.14 3.55
N ARG A 40 17.76 5.36 2.28
CA ARG A 40 18.91 6.19 1.89
C ARG A 40 18.66 7.69 2.09
N ASN A 41 17.42 8.16 1.92
CA ASN A 41 17.12 9.58 1.95
C ASN A 41 16.79 10.10 3.37
N LYS A 42 17.84 10.36 4.16
CA LYS A 42 17.74 10.88 5.53
C LYS A 42 17.33 12.35 5.65
N LEU A 43 17.40 13.13 4.56
CA LEU A 43 17.05 14.56 4.54
C LEU A 43 15.53 14.83 4.46
N MET A 44 14.73 13.80 4.24
CA MET A 44 13.27 13.91 4.20
C MET A 44 12.69 14.09 5.61
N ALA A 45 11.76 15.03 5.77
CA ALA A 45 11.02 15.19 7.03
C ALA A 45 10.32 13.88 7.42
N ASP A 46 10.43 13.49 8.69
CA ASP A 46 10.01 12.18 9.19
C ASP A 46 8.54 11.88 8.91
N LEU A 47 7.65 12.87 9.08
CA LEU A 47 6.21 12.71 8.78
C LEU A 47 5.96 12.35 7.31
N ARG A 48 6.69 12.96 6.38
CA ARG A 48 6.56 12.66 4.94
C ARG A 48 7.15 11.29 4.62
N ARG A 49 8.33 10.98 5.17
CA ARG A 49 8.96 9.66 5.00
C ARG A 49 8.02 8.56 5.48
N GLN A 50 7.47 8.71 6.69
CA GLN A 50 6.53 7.77 7.28
C GLN A 50 5.23 7.67 6.46
N GLY A 51 4.69 8.81 6.03
CA GLY A 51 3.48 8.87 5.20
C GLY A 51 3.59 8.03 3.93
N TYR A 52 4.69 8.17 3.20
CA TYR A 52 4.90 7.41 1.97
C TYR A 52 5.30 5.98 2.25
N TYR A 53 6.11 5.72 3.27
CA TYR A 53 6.47 4.36 3.68
C TYR A 53 5.20 3.55 3.98
N ASN A 54 4.31 4.10 4.82
CA ASN A 54 3.07 3.43 5.19
C ASN A 54 2.17 3.20 3.97
N LEU A 55 2.01 4.19 3.09
CA LEU A 55 1.24 4.02 1.87
C LEU A 55 1.77 2.83 1.04
N PHE A 56 3.07 2.78 0.75
CA PHE A 56 3.65 1.74 -0.10
C PHE A 56 3.57 0.34 0.54
N MET A 57 3.92 0.22 1.82
CA MET A 57 3.95 -1.07 2.49
C MET A 57 2.54 -1.64 2.71
N LEU A 58 1.57 -0.79 3.07
CA LEU A 58 0.19 -1.23 3.29
C LEU A 58 -0.51 -1.54 1.96
N THR A 59 -0.24 -0.78 0.89
CA THR A 59 -0.77 -1.09 -0.45
C THR A 59 -0.22 -2.42 -0.97
N ARG A 60 1.07 -2.69 -0.79
CA ARG A 60 1.65 -4.01 -1.12
C ARG A 60 0.96 -5.13 -0.38
N ARG A 61 0.70 -4.96 0.91
CA ARG A 61 0.01 -5.97 1.71
C ARG A 61 -1.43 -6.19 1.23
N ALA A 62 -2.14 -5.11 0.88
CA ALA A 62 -3.47 -5.22 0.27
C ALA A 62 -3.42 -5.97 -1.07
N ALA A 63 -2.40 -5.71 -1.90
CA ALA A 63 -2.24 -6.36 -3.21
C ALA A 63 -1.95 -7.85 -3.05
N GLN A 64 -1.06 -8.22 -2.12
CA GLN A 64 -0.79 -9.60 -1.76
C GLN A 64 -2.03 -10.31 -1.21
N LEU A 65 -2.86 -9.61 -0.45
CA LEU A 65 -4.09 -10.20 0.06
C LEU A 65 -5.07 -10.47 -1.09
N ARG A 66 -5.29 -9.47 -1.96
CA ARG A 66 -6.13 -9.59 -3.17
C ARG A 66 -5.72 -10.78 -4.03
N SER A 67 -4.43 -10.88 -4.38
CA SER A 67 -3.90 -11.94 -5.23
C SER A 67 -3.99 -13.35 -4.60
N ASN A 68 -4.26 -13.45 -3.30
CA ASN A 68 -4.34 -14.71 -2.57
C ASN A 68 -5.76 -15.06 -2.09
N LEU A 69 -6.77 -14.21 -2.36
CA LEU A 69 -8.14 -14.44 -1.86
C LEU A 69 -8.70 -15.78 -2.34
N ASP A 70 -8.49 -16.14 -3.61
CA ASP A 70 -8.99 -17.39 -4.20
C ASP A 70 -8.34 -18.65 -3.60
N TYR A 71 -7.16 -18.50 -3.00
CA TYR A 71 -6.40 -19.61 -2.41
C TYR A 71 -6.59 -19.71 -0.88
N PHE A 72 -7.13 -18.68 -0.25
CA PHE A 72 -7.33 -18.63 1.20
C PHE A 72 -8.72 -19.10 1.58
N SER A 73 -8.85 -19.77 2.74
CA SER A 73 -10.18 -19.97 3.32
C SER A 73 -10.80 -18.63 3.71
N THR A 74 -12.13 -18.54 3.68
CA THR A 74 -12.87 -17.34 4.06
C THR A 74 -12.45 -16.79 5.43
N ASP A 75 -12.25 -17.68 6.42
CA ASP A 75 -11.80 -17.29 7.76
C ASP A 75 -10.38 -16.70 7.76
N ARG A 76 -9.48 -17.29 6.95
CA ARG A 76 -8.11 -16.78 6.81
C ARG A 76 -8.13 -15.40 6.15
N SER A 77 -8.90 -15.22 5.08
CA SER A 77 -9.04 -13.94 4.38
C SER A 77 -9.61 -12.85 5.30
N ARG A 78 -10.66 -13.16 6.07
CA ARG A 78 -11.23 -12.25 7.07
C ARG A 78 -10.20 -11.84 8.13
N LYS A 79 -9.43 -12.80 8.65
CA LYS A 79 -8.39 -12.53 9.65
C LYS A 79 -7.27 -11.64 9.10
N GLU A 80 -6.83 -11.86 7.86
CA GLU A 80 -5.79 -11.03 7.25
C GLU A 80 -6.30 -9.63 6.90
N LEU A 81 -7.55 -9.50 6.45
CA LEU A 81 -8.20 -8.19 6.26
C LEU A 81 -8.30 -7.41 7.56
N GLN A 82 -8.75 -8.05 8.64
CA GLN A 82 -8.83 -7.43 9.96
C GLN A 82 -7.46 -6.90 10.40
N LYS A 83 -6.40 -7.72 10.29
CA LYS A 83 -5.05 -7.28 10.63
C LYS A 83 -4.56 -6.13 9.75
N LEU A 84 -4.96 -6.08 8.47
CA LEU A 84 -4.63 -4.97 7.57
C LEU A 84 -5.34 -3.69 8.00
N GLN A 85 -6.64 -3.75 8.28
CA GLN A 85 -7.43 -2.63 8.82
C GLN A 85 -6.84 -2.10 10.13
N GLU A 86 -6.48 -2.98 11.06
CA GLU A 86 -5.81 -2.61 12.31
C GLU A 86 -4.47 -1.91 12.06
N SER A 87 -3.71 -2.39 11.08
CA SER A 87 -2.43 -1.77 10.71
C SER A 87 -2.61 -0.37 10.11
N ILE A 88 -3.64 -0.16 9.29
CA ILE A 88 -3.98 1.16 8.72
C ILE A 88 -4.48 2.13 9.81
N THR A 89 -5.21 1.63 10.80
CA THR A 89 -5.72 2.44 11.91
C THR A 89 -4.62 2.84 12.89
N ARG A 90 -3.68 1.93 13.20
CA ARG A 90 -2.56 2.17 14.13
C ARG A 90 -1.37 2.87 13.50
N ALA A 91 -1.22 2.81 12.18
CA ALA A 91 -0.16 3.52 11.49
C ALA A 91 -0.32 5.04 11.69
N GLY A 92 0.82 5.74 11.82
CA GLY A 92 0.87 7.19 11.92
C GLY A 92 0.43 7.89 10.62
N ALA A 93 1.25 8.80 10.09
CA ALA A 93 0.92 9.41 8.79
C ALA A 93 0.81 8.35 7.69
N ILE A 94 -0.23 8.45 6.85
CA ILE A 94 -0.40 7.64 5.63
C ILE A 94 -0.88 8.58 4.54
N PHE A 95 -0.12 8.71 3.45
CA PHE A 95 -0.59 9.44 2.28
C PHE A 95 -1.70 8.66 1.59
N ASN A 96 -2.70 9.36 1.03
CA ASN A 96 -3.84 8.75 0.34
C ASN A 96 -4.57 7.68 1.18
N LYS A 97 -4.69 7.90 2.50
CA LYS A 97 -5.36 6.96 3.41
C LYS A 97 -6.80 6.62 2.99
N GLY A 98 -7.56 7.61 2.50
CA GLY A 98 -8.94 7.42 2.03
C GLY A 98 -9.01 6.36 0.92
N TRP A 99 -8.21 6.53 -0.14
CA TRP A 99 -8.10 5.55 -1.22
C TRP A 99 -7.72 4.15 -0.71
N LEU A 100 -6.75 4.05 0.22
CA LEU A 100 -6.35 2.74 0.75
C LEU A 100 -7.48 2.07 1.55
N LEU A 101 -8.27 2.85 2.30
CA LEU A 101 -9.45 2.33 3.01
C LEU A 101 -10.54 1.87 2.04
N GLU A 102 -10.79 2.63 0.96
CA GLU A 102 -11.70 2.24 -0.12
C GLU A 102 -11.29 0.88 -0.71
N LYS A 103 -9.99 0.69 -1.02
CA LYS A 103 -9.49 -0.59 -1.54
C LYS A 103 -9.61 -1.74 -0.56
N VAL A 104 -9.47 -1.49 0.74
CA VAL A 104 -9.71 -2.53 1.74
C VAL A 104 -11.20 -2.89 1.83
N GLU A 105 -12.10 -1.91 1.69
CA GLU A 105 -13.54 -2.17 1.66
C GLU A 105 -13.94 -2.99 0.42
N GLU A 106 -13.37 -2.69 -0.75
CA GLU A 106 -13.56 -3.50 -1.96
C GLU A 106 -13.20 -4.98 -1.71
N LEU A 107 -12.09 -5.25 -1.01
CA LEU A 107 -11.70 -6.62 -0.64
C LEU A 107 -12.66 -7.28 0.37
N VAL A 108 -13.28 -6.48 1.25
CA VAL A 108 -14.30 -6.99 2.18
C VAL A 108 -15.55 -7.41 1.41
N GLU A 109 -15.99 -6.62 0.43
CA GLU A 109 -17.15 -6.95 -0.40
C GLU A 109 -16.90 -8.19 -1.27
N MET A 110 -15.68 -8.36 -1.79
CA MET A 110 -15.29 -9.58 -2.53
C MET A 110 -15.41 -10.87 -1.69
N LEU A 111 -15.35 -10.79 -0.36
CA LEU A 111 -15.54 -11.95 0.53
C LEU A 111 -17.01 -12.22 0.90
N ARG A 112 -17.92 -11.32 0.54
CA ARG A 112 -19.35 -11.44 0.81
C ARG A 112 -20.12 -11.97 -0.39
N SER A 113 -19.62 -11.75 -1.61
CA SER A 113 -20.10 -12.32 -2.87
C SER A 113 -19.71 -13.78 -3.02
#